data_AF-A0A7W6F2A8-F1
#
_entry.id   AF-A0A7W6F2A8-F1
#
_cell.length_a   1.000
_cell.length_b   1.000
_cell.length_c   1.000
_cell.angle_alpha   90.00
_cell.angle_beta   90.00
_cell.angle_gamma   90.00
#
_symmetry.space_group_name_H-M   'P 1'
#
loop_
_entity.id
_entity.type
_entity.pdbx_description
1 polymer ?
#
loop_
_entity_poly.entity_id
_entity_poly.type
_entity_poly.pdbx_seq_one_letter_code
_entity_poly.pdbx_strand_id
1 'polypeptide(L)'
;MSGVAMTLDELRTLARAKLLGAGLAPAHAEAVAETMVAGERDGCASHGIYRLLVAVASINKGVVVPDAVAVLSHPARALVRVEGGGGFAQLAFQTGKPALIEKARANGIAALALNNVVHFAALWPEVEELADEGLVALAFTPSHAWVAPSGGAEPVFGTNPIAFGWPRPDGPPFVFDFATSMVARGEIELHRRAGKAVPDDWGVDADGRPTTDPAAILSGAMRTFGGHKGSALAAMVELLAGPLIGDMTSRESIDRDAGRGGSPLGGELIIAIDPKGFLGDLLPEHQARAEAMFDAITGQGARLPSSRRYAARAKSLADGVVIPADLHRDVMALQG
;
A
#
# COMPACT_ATOMS: atom_id res chain seq x y z
N MET A 1 11.20 -27.07 -3.32
CA MET A 1 9.82 -26.72 -2.93
C MET A 1 8.97 -26.79 -4.18
N SER A 2 7.90 -27.59 -4.18
CA SER A 2 6.98 -27.69 -5.33
C SER A 2 6.15 -26.41 -5.43
N GLY A 3 6.14 -25.78 -6.59
CA GLY A 3 5.29 -24.64 -6.91
C GLY A 3 4.79 -24.73 -8.35
N VAL A 4 3.80 -23.91 -8.69
CA VAL A 4 3.24 -23.83 -10.04
C VAL A 4 3.89 -22.65 -10.75
N ALA A 5 4.61 -22.93 -11.83
CA ALA A 5 5.17 -21.90 -12.69
C ALA A 5 4.04 -21.28 -13.53
N MET A 6 4.03 -19.95 -13.62
CA MET A 6 3.05 -19.19 -14.37
C MET A 6 3.73 -17.98 -15.03
N THR A 7 3.32 -17.65 -16.24
CA THR A 7 3.58 -16.34 -16.83
C THR A 7 2.80 -15.25 -16.08
N LEU A 8 3.22 -13.99 -16.21
CA LEU A 8 2.49 -12.87 -15.61
C LEU A 8 1.08 -12.71 -16.21
N ASP A 9 0.90 -13.06 -17.49
CA ASP A 9 -0.40 -13.02 -18.16
C ASP A 9 -1.35 -14.12 -17.67
N GLU A 10 -0.85 -15.33 -17.43
CA GLU A 10 -1.61 -16.40 -16.78
C GLU A 10 -2.00 -16.02 -15.35
N LEU A 11 -1.08 -15.41 -14.59
CA LEU A 11 -1.35 -14.94 -13.23
C LEU A 11 -2.44 -13.85 -13.23
N ARG A 12 -2.33 -12.89 -14.14
CA ARG A 12 -3.32 -11.82 -14.32
C ARG A 12 -4.70 -12.39 -14.67
N THR A 13 -4.74 -13.33 -15.61
CA THR A 13 -5.97 -14.00 -16.03
C THR A 13 -6.61 -14.74 -14.86
N LEU A 14 -5.81 -15.48 -14.08
CA LEU A 14 -6.28 -16.16 -12.87
C LEU A 14 -6.83 -15.16 -11.84
N ALA A 15 -6.08 -14.10 -11.53
CA ALA A 15 -6.48 -13.10 -10.56
C ALA A 15 -7.81 -12.44 -10.95
N ARG A 16 -7.92 -11.97 -12.20
CA ARG A 16 -9.16 -11.39 -12.73
C ARG A 16 -10.33 -12.36 -12.65
N ALA A 17 -10.14 -13.61 -13.07
CA ALA A 17 -11.20 -14.62 -13.04
C ALA A 17 -11.71 -14.87 -11.61
N LYS A 18 -10.80 -14.93 -10.62
CA LYS A 18 -11.18 -15.12 -9.21
C LYS A 18 -11.91 -13.91 -8.63
N LEU A 19 -11.47 -12.70 -8.96
CA LEU A 19 -12.11 -11.46 -8.53
C LEU A 19 -13.50 -11.27 -9.14
N LEU A 20 -13.66 -11.56 -10.44
CA LEU A 20 -14.95 -11.57 -11.12
C LEU A 20 -15.88 -12.63 -10.53
N GLY A 21 -15.34 -13.83 -10.25
CA GLY A 21 -16.07 -14.91 -9.60
C GLY A 21 -16.67 -14.45 -8.27
N ALA A 22 -15.88 -13.76 -7.44
CA ALA A 22 -16.31 -13.18 -6.16
C ALA A 22 -17.25 -11.97 -6.30
N GLY A 23 -17.73 -11.64 -7.50
CA GLY A 23 -18.76 -10.64 -7.74
C GLY A 23 -18.26 -9.20 -7.96
N LEU A 24 -16.94 -8.96 -8.06
CA LEU A 24 -16.46 -7.62 -8.43
C LEU A 24 -16.88 -7.26 -9.85
N ALA A 25 -17.26 -5.99 -10.03
CA ALA A 25 -17.44 -5.44 -11.37
C ALA A 25 -16.12 -5.49 -12.18
N PRO A 26 -16.18 -5.62 -13.52
CA PRO A 26 -14.98 -5.82 -14.34
C PRO A 26 -13.86 -4.80 -14.16
N ALA A 27 -14.21 -3.52 -13.96
CA ALA A 27 -13.22 -2.46 -13.75
C ALA A 27 -12.46 -2.61 -12.41
N HIS A 28 -13.15 -3.01 -11.35
CA HIS A 28 -12.52 -3.33 -10.07
C HIS A 28 -11.61 -4.54 -10.19
N ALA A 29 -12.09 -5.62 -10.83
CA ALA A 29 -11.32 -6.83 -11.01
C ALA A 29 -10.02 -6.58 -11.78
N GLU A 30 -10.04 -5.70 -12.80
CA GLU A 30 -8.83 -5.29 -13.53
C GLU A 30 -7.84 -4.56 -12.64
N ALA A 31 -8.26 -3.45 -12.02
CA ALA A 31 -7.38 -2.59 -11.24
C ALA A 31 -6.74 -3.33 -10.05
N VAL A 32 -7.53 -4.18 -9.40
CA VAL A 32 -7.06 -5.01 -8.29
C VAL A 32 -6.10 -6.10 -8.75
N ALA A 33 -6.39 -6.78 -9.87
CA ALA A 33 -5.52 -7.82 -10.41
C ALA A 33 -4.14 -7.26 -10.79
N GLU A 34 -4.07 -6.11 -11.46
CA GLU A 34 -2.78 -5.51 -11.83
C GLU A 34 -1.89 -5.22 -10.61
N THR A 35 -2.50 -4.74 -9.52
CA THR A 35 -1.76 -4.47 -8.28
C THR A 35 -1.19 -5.76 -7.67
N MET A 36 -1.97 -6.84 -7.66
CA MET A 36 -1.50 -8.15 -7.17
C MET A 36 -0.41 -8.76 -8.07
N VAL A 37 -0.56 -8.63 -9.39
CA VAL A 37 0.44 -9.09 -10.35
C VAL A 37 1.74 -8.31 -10.20
N ALA A 38 1.67 -6.99 -10.00
CA ALA A 38 2.82 -6.16 -9.70
C ALA A 38 3.53 -6.60 -8.40
N GLY A 39 2.75 -6.89 -7.34
CA GLY A 39 3.25 -7.45 -6.09
C GLY A 39 4.01 -8.77 -6.27
N GLU A 40 3.44 -9.70 -7.03
CA GLU A 40 4.07 -11.00 -7.31
C GLU A 40 5.33 -10.84 -8.17
N ARG A 41 5.23 -10.08 -9.26
CA ARG A 41 6.33 -9.76 -10.19
C ARG A 41 7.55 -9.21 -9.45
N ASP A 42 7.33 -8.33 -8.48
CA ASP A 42 8.38 -7.65 -7.73
C ASP A 42 8.88 -8.44 -6.52
N GLY A 43 8.43 -9.70 -6.35
CA GLY A 43 8.85 -10.54 -5.21
C GLY A 43 8.37 -10.00 -3.86
N CYS A 44 7.21 -9.34 -3.85
CA CYS A 44 6.52 -8.84 -2.66
C CYS A 44 5.33 -9.75 -2.33
N ALA A 45 5.62 -11.02 -2.01
CA ALA A 45 4.60 -12.07 -1.85
C ALA A 45 3.44 -11.70 -0.90
N SER A 46 3.70 -10.95 0.17
CA SER A 46 2.65 -10.48 1.11
C SER A 46 1.64 -9.53 0.48
N HIS A 47 1.95 -8.94 -0.67
CA HIS A 47 1.10 -8.05 -1.47
C HIS A 47 0.92 -8.56 -2.92
N GLY A 48 1.34 -9.79 -3.19
CA GLY A 48 1.16 -10.48 -4.47
C GLY A 48 -0.15 -11.27 -4.52
N ILE A 49 -0.12 -12.46 -5.14
CA ILE A 49 -1.33 -13.26 -5.38
C ILE A 49 -2.02 -13.74 -4.09
N TYR A 50 -1.27 -13.82 -2.99
CA TYR A 50 -1.82 -14.06 -1.64
C TYR A 50 -2.98 -13.11 -1.29
N ARG A 51 -2.94 -11.87 -1.78
CA ARG A 51 -3.99 -10.90 -1.49
C ARG A 51 -5.34 -11.23 -2.14
N LEU A 52 -5.42 -12.16 -3.09
CA LEU A 52 -6.72 -12.68 -3.56
C LEU A 52 -7.53 -13.25 -2.40
N LEU A 53 -6.88 -14.01 -1.50
CA LEU A 53 -7.54 -14.58 -0.33
C LEU A 53 -8.12 -13.48 0.57
N VAL A 54 -7.37 -12.40 0.75
CA VAL A 54 -7.78 -11.23 1.57
C VAL A 54 -8.91 -10.45 0.89
N ALA A 55 -8.82 -10.23 -0.42
CA ALA A 55 -9.82 -9.52 -1.20
C ALA A 55 -11.16 -10.27 -1.19
N VAL A 56 -11.16 -11.55 -1.55
CA VAL A 56 -12.39 -12.39 -1.55
C VAL A 56 -12.97 -12.51 -0.14
N ALA A 57 -12.14 -12.68 0.89
CA ALA A 57 -12.63 -12.67 2.26
C ALA A 57 -13.30 -11.33 2.65
N SER A 58 -12.74 -10.20 2.22
CA SER A 58 -13.30 -8.87 2.50
C SER A 58 -14.63 -8.64 1.77
N ILE A 59 -14.74 -9.13 0.53
CA ILE A 59 -16.00 -9.13 -0.24
C ILE A 59 -17.06 -10.00 0.45
N ASN A 60 -16.73 -11.24 0.79
CA ASN A 60 -17.66 -12.19 1.43
C ASN A 60 -18.15 -11.71 2.80
N LYS A 61 -17.34 -10.90 3.49
CA LYS A 61 -17.70 -10.27 4.76
C LYS A 61 -18.60 -9.04 4.57
N GLY A 62 -18.84 -8.58 3.35
CA GLY A 62 -19.65 -7.39 3.05
C GLY A 62 -18.95 -6.08 3.39
N VAL A 63 -17.61 -6.07 3.44
CA VAL A 63 -16.82 -4.86 3.70
C VAL A 63 -16.64 -4.05 2.41
N VAL A 64 -16.61 -4.73 1.27
CA VAL A 64 -16.41 -4.16 -0.06
C VAL A 64 -17.75 -4.10 -0.78
N VAL A 65 -18.05 -2.98 -1.41
CA VAL A 65 -19.18 -2.84 -2.34
C VAL A 65 -18.70 -3.28 -3.74
N PRO A 66 -19.07 -4.47 -4.24
CA PRO A 66 -18.38 -5.09 -5.38
C PRO A 66 -18.55 -4.36 -6.71
N ASP A 67 -19.65 -3.63 -6.85
CA ASP A 67 -20.04 -2.87 -8.03
C ASP A 67 -19.98 -1.35 -7.81
N ALA A 68 -19.25 -0.89 -6.78
CA ALA A 68 -19.09 0.53 -6.49
C ALA A 68 -18.56 1.30 -7.70
N VAL A 69 -19.16 2.45 -7.98
CA VAL A 69 -18.73 3.33 -9.07
C VAL A 69 -17.81 4.41 -8.49
N ALA A 70 -16.59 4.49 -8.99
CA ALA A 70 -15.66 5.55 -8.63
C ALA A 70 -16.09 6.88 -9.27
N VAL A 71 -16.32 7.92 -8.46
CA VAL A 71 -16.82 9.22 -8.92
C VAL A 71 -15.75 10.29 -8.79
N LEU A 72 -15.23 10.75 -9.93
CA LEU A 72 -14.22 11.80 -10.01
C LEU A 72 -14.83 13.20 -9.83
N SER A 73 -14.14 14.06 -9.09
CA SER A 73 -14.47 15.49 -8.97
C SER A 73 -13.21 16.35 -8.81
N HIS A 74 -13.35 17.67 -9.01
CA HIS A 74 -12.26 18.64 -8.96
C HIS A 74 -12.59 19.74 -7.94
N PRO A 75 -12.38 19.51 -6.64
CA PRO A 75 -12.78 20.47 -5.61
C PRO A 75 -11.97 21.78 -5.63
N ALA A 76 -10.78 21.79 -6.24
CA ALA A 76 -9.99 22.99 -6.47
C ALA A 76 -9.03 22.82 -7.66
N ARG A 77 -8.28 23.89 -7.99
CA ARG A 77 -7.35 23.90 -9.14
C ARG A 77 -6.33 22.77 -9.09
N ALA A 78 -5.67 22.58 -7.95
CA ALA A 78 -4.63 21.59 -7.72
C ALA A 78 -5.15 20.34 -6.94
N LEU A 79 -6.47 20.17 -6.84
CA LEU A 79 -7.06 19.05 -6.10
C LEU A 79 -7.93 18.18 -7.02
N VAL A 80 -7.79 16.88 -6.86
CA VAL A 80 -8.65 15.84 -7.41
C VAL A 80 -9.25 15.07 -6.24
N ARG A 81 -10.52 14.69 -6.35
CA ARG A 81 -11.16 13.79 -5.40
C ARG A 81 -11.84 12.67 -6.15
N VAL A 82 -11.70 11.45 -5.65
CA VAL A 82 -12.48 10.30 -6.11
C VAL A 82 -13.22 9.69 -4.93
N GLU A 83 -14.55 9.71 -5.01
CA GLU A 83 -15.42 8.96 -4.09
C GLU A 83 -15.46 7.50 -4.56
N GLY A 84 -14.99 6.58 -3.72
CA GLY A 84 -14.83 5.17 -4.03
C GLY A 84 -16.06 4.31 -3.77
N GLY A 85 -17.07 4.81 -3.05
CA GLY A 85 -18.33 4.13 -2.83
C GLY A 85 -18.25 2.83 -2.02
N GLY A 86 -17.17 2.61 -1.26
CA GLY A 86 -16.88 1.36 -0.55
C GLY A 86 -16.22 0.29 -1.41
N GLY A 87 -15.83 0.63 -2.64
CA GLY A 87 -15.02 -0.23 -3.50
C GLY A 87 -13.55 -0.26 -3.12
N PHE A 88 -12.75 -1.06 -3.82
CA PHE A 88 -11.30 -1.11 -3.60
C PHE A 88 -10.59 0.16 -4.09
N ALA A 89 -9.57 0.60 -3.35
CA ALA A 89 -8.82 1.83 -3.62
C ALA A 89 -8.19 1.88 -5.03
N GLN A 90 -7.77 0.74 -5.56
CA GLN A 90 -7.08 0.63 -6.86
C GLN A 90 -7.90 1.22 -8.01
N LEU A 91 -9.22 0.98 -8.06
CA LEU A 91 -10.05 1.57 -9.13
C LEU A 91 -10.18 3.08 -8.95
N ALA A 92 -10.29 3.55 -7.72
CA ALA A 92 -10.38 4.98 -7.41
C ALA A 92 -9.07 5.70 -7.80
N PHE A 93 -7.92 5.12 -7.49
CA PHE A 93 -6.61 5.61 -7.93
C PHE A 93 -6.53 5.68 -9.46
N GLN A 94 -6.81 4.58 -10.18
CA GLN A 94 -6.75 4.57 -11.65
C GLN A 94 -7.72 5.58 -12.29
N THR A 95 -8.87 5.83 -11.66
CA THR A 95 -9.84 6.85 -12.08
C THR A 95 -9.29 8.27 -11.90
N GLY A 96 -8.60 8.54 -10.78
CA GLY A 96 -8.09 9.86 -10.43
C GLY A 96 -6.72 10.21 -11.03
N LYS A 97 -5.90 9.20 -11.33
CA LYS A 97 -4.50 9.34 -11.75
C LYS A 97 -4.31 10.26 -12.96
N PRO A 98 -5.07 10.14 -14.08
CA PRO A 98 -4.88 11.03 -15.22
C PRO A 98 -5.07 12.52 -14.86
N ALA A 99 -6.11 12.83 -14.09
CA ALA A 99 -6.39 14.19 -13.65
C ALA A 99 -5.35 14.71 -12.64
N LEU A 100 -4.80 13.83 -11.79
CA LEU A 100 -3.72 14.17 -10.86
C LEU A 100 -2.46 14.59 -11.64
N ILE A 101 -2.05 13.79 -12.63
CA ILE A 101 -0.87 14.06 -13.47
C ILE A 101 -1.05 15.38 -14.22
N GLU A 102 -2.22 15.58 -14.86
CA GLU A 102 -2.52 16.82 -15.58
C GLU A 102 -2.39 18.05 -14.68
N LYS A 103 -3.00 18.00 -13.49
CA LYS A 103 -2.95 19.12 -12.53
C LYS A 103 -1.58 19.33 -11.94
N ALA A 104 -0.82 18.27 -11.66
CA ALA A 104 0.54 18.40 -11.16
C ALA A 104 1.43 19.13 -12.17
N ARG A 105 1.36 18.77 -13.44
CA ARG A 105 2.08 19.46 -14.53
C ARG A 105 1.61 20.90 -14.71
N ALA A 106 0.32 21.16 -14.60
CA ALA A 106 -0.24 22.50 -14.78
C ALA A 106 0.06 23.46 -13.61
N ASN A 107 0.19 22.95 -12.38
CA ASN A 107 0.30 23.78 -11.18
C ASN A 107 1.62 23.59 -10.41
N GLY A 108 2.52 22.72 -10.88
CA GLY A 108 3.75 22.31 -10.18
C GLY A 108 3.52 21.30 -9.06
N ILE A 109 2.33 21.24 -8.48
CA ILE A 109 1.90 20.28 -7.46
C ILE A 109 0.40 20.04 -7.56
N ALA A 110 -0.04 18.81 -7.30
CA ALA A 110 -1.44 18.48 -7.12
C ALA A 110 -1.61 17.35 -6.10
N ALA A 111 -2.82 17.22 -5.56
CA ALA A 111 -3.18 16.14 -4.64
C ALA A 111 -4.47 15.44 -5.10
N LEU A 112 -4.50 14.13 -4.88
CA LEU A 112 -5.62 13.24 -5.11
C LEU A 112 -6.07 12.69 -3.75
N ALA A 113 -7.31 13.01 -3.38
CA ALA A 113 -7.99 12.41 -2.24
C ALA A 113 -8.86 11.25 -2.74
N LEU A 114 -8.59 10.04 -2.25
CA LEU A 114 -9.49 8.90 -2.38
C LEU A 114 -10.34 8.82 -1.11
N ASN A 115 -11.65 8.79 -1.27
CA ASN A 115 -12.58 8.72 -0.14
C ASN A 115 -13.39 7.44 -0.15
N ASN A 116 -13.71 6.92 1.03
CA ASN A 116 -14.57 5.75 1.23
C ASN A 116 -14.13 4.56 0.35
N VAL A 117 -12.85 4.23 0.44
CA VAL A 117 -12.20 3.13 -0.28
C VAL A 117 -11.75 2.05 0.70
N VAL A 118 -11.77 0.80 0.25
CA VAL A 118 -11.20 -0.33 0.98
C VAL A 118 -9.75 -0.52 0.53
N HIS A 119 -8.81 -0.41 1.47
CA HIS A 119 -7.37 -0.52 1.19
C HIS A 119 -6.77 -1.81 1.76
N PHE A 120 -6.01 -2.55 0.95
CA PHE A 120 -5.38 -3.82 1.37
C PHE A 120 -4.04 -4.11 0.67
N ALA A 121 -3.58 -3.20 -0.19
CA ALA A 121 -2.37 -3.38 -0.99
C ALA A 121 -1.17 -2.64 -0.40
N ALA A 122 -0.04 -2.74 -1.07
CA ALA A 122 1.12 -1.89 -0.80
C ALA A 122 0.92 -0.54 -1.49
N LEU A 123 1.59 0.51 -1.02
CA LEU A 123 1.50 1.86 -1.58
C LEU A 123 2.51 2.13 -2.70
N TRP A 124 3.61 1.37 -2.73
CA TRP A 124 4.65 1.56 -3.75
C TRP A 124 4.16 1.52 -5.21
N PRO A 125 3.14 0.72 -5.62
CA PRO A 125 2.70 0.71 -7.02
C PRO A 125 2.24 2.08 -7.49
N GLU A 126 1.51 2.81 -6.64
CA GLU A 126 0.91 4.10 -7.01
C GLU A 126 1.95 5.21 -7.15
N VAL A 127 2.85 5.32 -6.17
CA VAL A 127 3.94 6.31 -6.23
C VAL A 127 4.97 5.98 -7.30
N GLU A 128 5.14 4.69 -7.63
CA GLU A 128 6.02 4.28 -8.72
C GLU A 128 5.40 4.59 -10.09
N GLU A 129 4.11 4.35 -10.31
CA GLU A 129 3.41 4.75 -11.54
C GLU A 129 3.51 6.26 -11.79
N LEU A 130 3.41 7.08 -10.74
CA LEU A 130 3.58 8.53 -10.85
C LEU A 130 5.05 8.94 -11.10
N ALA A 131 6.01 8.20 -10.52
CA ALA A 131 7.42 8.45 -10.74
C ALA A 131 7.89 8.03 -12.14
N ASP A 132 7.31 6.98 -12.72
CA ASP A 132 7.52 6.60 -14.11
C ASP A 132 7.00 7.70 -15.08
N GLU A 133 6.00 8.48 -14.68
CA GLU A 133 5.52 9.67 -15.39
C GLU A 133 6.40 10.92 -15.19
N GLY A 134 7.51 10.79 -14.46
CA GLY A 134 8.44 11.88 -14.18
C GLY A 134 8.03 12.80 -13.03
N LEU A 135 7.07 12.39 -12.19
CA LEU A 135 6.60 13.16 -11.04
C LEU A 135 7.21 12.64 -9.74
N VAL A 136 7.45 13.52 -8.77
CA VAL A 136 7.70 13.07 -7.38
C VAL A 136 6.35 12.76 -6.75
N ALA A 137 6.25 11.64 -6.04
CA ALA A 137 5.00 11.18 -5.46
C ALA A 137 5.12 10.86 -3.97
N LEU A 138 4.07 11.13 -3.21
CA LEU A 138 3.89 10.74 -1.82
C LEU A 138 2.50 10.10 -1.68
N ALA A 139 2.38 9.02 -0.91
CA ALA A 139 1.10 8.40 -0.59
C ALA A 139 0.99 8.10 0.91
N PHE A 140 -0.22 8.28 1.46
CA PHE A 140 -0.54 8.12 2.87
C PHE A 140 -1.93 7.49 3.01
N THR A 141 -2.06 6.44 3.82
CA THR A 141 -3.36 5.83 4.12
C THR A 141 -3.43 5.39 5.59
N PRO A 142 -4.48 5.72 6.35
CA PRO A 142 -4.75 5.12 7.65
C PRO A 142 -5.19 3.65 7.47
N SER A 143 -5.23 2.87 8.55
CA SER A 143 -5.74 1.48 8.49
C SER A 143 -6.80 1.25 9.57
N HIS A 144 -6.91 0.04 10.13
CA HIS A 144 -7.62 -0.19 11.39
C HIS A 144 -6.72 0.14 12.57
N ALA A 145 -7.29 0.65 13.67
CA ALA A 145 -6.53 0.96 14.87
C ALA A 145 -5.92 -0.31 15.50
N TRP A 146 -4.60 -0.44 15.37
CA TRP A 146 -3.82 -1.58 15.87
C TRP A 146 -2.55 -1.16 16.62
N VAL A 147 -2.16 0.10 16.52
CA VAL A 147 -0.86 0.62 16.97
C VAL A 147 -1.08 1.63 18.09
N ALA A 148 -0.35 1.46 19.19
CA ALA A 148 -0.36 2.39 20.31
C ALA A 148 0.54 3.61 20.04
N PRO A 149 0.10 4.82 20.41
CA PRO A 149 0.96 6.00 20.38
C PRO A 149 2.11 5.84 21.39
N SER A 150 3.22 6.56 21.16
CA SER A 150 4.33 6.57 22.10
C SER A 150 3.87 7.06 23.47
N GLY A 151 4.08 6.24 24.51
CA GLY A 151 3.61 6.51 25.88
C GLY A 151 2.20 6.02 26.19
N GLY A 152 1.49 5.48 25.20
CA GLY A 152 0.20 4.79 25.38
C GLY A 152 0.31 3.28 25.32
N ALA A 153 -0.78 2.61 25.67
CA ALA A 153 -0.92 1.14 25.64
C ALA A 153 -2.06 0.65 24.74
N GLU A 154 -3.02 1.51 24.42
CA GLU A 154 -4.20 1.17 23.63
C GLU A 154 -4.01 1.51 22.15
N PRO A 155 -4.62 0.73 21.24
CA PRO A 155 -4.58 1.01 19.81
C PRO A 155 -5.35 2.28 19.46
N VAL A 156 -4.65 3.20 18.79
CA VAL A 156 -5.22 4.46 18.27
C VAL A 156 -4.94 4.60 16.79
N PHE A 157 -3.70 4.31 16.37
CA PHE A 157 -3.28 4.44 14.98
C PHE A 157 -3.41 3.13 14.24
N GLY A 158 -3.54 3.21 12.93
CA GLY A 158 -3.25 2.09 12.06
C GLY A 158 -1.75 1.85 11.88
N THR A 159 -1.41 0.86 11.05
CA THR A 159 -0.02 0.67 10.60
C THR A 159 0.45 1.82 9.70
N ASN A 160 -0.49 2.61 9.17
CA ASN A 160 -0.31 3.94 8.60
C ASN A 160 0.94 4.08 7.72
N PRO A 161 1.00 3.36 6.58
CA PRO A 161 2.16 3.42 5.71
C PRO A 161 2.34 4.79 5.05
N ILE A 162 3.60 5.05 4.74
CA ILE A 162 4.05 6.20 3.94
C ILE A 162 4.85 5.65 2.79
N ALA A 163 4.50 6.05 1.57
CA ALA A 163 5.28 5.77 0.38
C ALA A 163 5.75 7.05 -0.30
N PHE A 164 6.88 6.94 -0.98
CA PHE A 164 7.51 8.02 -1.71
C PHE A 164 8.14 7.48 -2.99
N GLY A 165 7.97 8.21 -4.09
CA GLY A 165 8.60 7.96 -5.38
C GLY A 165 9.35 9.18 -5.87
N TRP A 166 10.57 8.98 -6.37
CA TRP A 166 11.38 10.00 -7.03
C TRP A 166 11.76 9.53 -8.43
N PRO A 167 11.45 10.33 -9.48
CA PRO A 167 11.71 9.97 -10.87
C PRO A 167 13.21 10.02 -11.17
N ARG A 168 13.69 9.06 -11.95
CA ARG A 168 15.11 8.98 -12.35
C ARG A 168 15.21 8.91 -13.87
N PRO A 169 15.98 9.80 -14.54
CA PRO A 169 16.05 9.83 -16.00
C PRO A 169 16.59 8.54 -16.62
N ASP A 170 17.62 7.94 -16.02
CA ASP A 170 18.40 6.84 -16.61
C ASP A 170 18.24 5.51 -15.84
N GLY A 171 17.13 5.33 -15.13
CA GLY A 171 16.91 4.10 -14.36
C GLY A 171 15.52 4.02 -13.72
N PRO A 172 15.23 2.91 -13.03
CA PRO A 172 13.97 2.79 -12.31
C PRO A 172 13.89 3.85 -11.20
N PRO A 173 12.70 4.35 -10.88
CA PRO A 173 12.50 5.33 -9.81
C PRO A 173 13.13 4.93 -8.48
N PHE A 174 13.52 5.91 -7.69
CA PHE A 174 13.80 5.67 -6.27
C PHE A 174 12.46 5.60 -5.54
N VAL A 175 12.15 4.47 -4.90
CA VAL A 175 10.86 4.28 -4.22
C VAL A 175 11.07 3.67 -2.83
N PHE A 176 10.39 4.18 -1.82
CA PHE A 176 10.20 3.47 -0.56
C PHE A 176 8.71 3.36 -0.21
N ASP A 177 8.39 2.34 0.57
CA ASP A 177 7.07 2.10 1.14
C ASP A 177 7.28 1.35 2.46
N PHE A 178 6.88 1.97 3.56
CA PHE A 178 6.97 1.35 4.89
C PHE A 178 5.79 1.75 5.77
N ALA A 179 5.41 0.84 6.66
CA ALA A 179 4.50 1.11 7.76
C ALA A 179 5.16 2.03 8.80
N THR A 180 4.36 2.86 9.48
CA THR A 180 4.83 3.59 10.68
C THR A 180 4.82 2.73 11.94
N SER A 181 4.26 1.51 11.87
CA SER A 181 4.44 0.47 12.87
C SER A 181 5.84 -0.17 12.82
N MET A 182 6.30 -0.72 13.95
CA MET A 182 7.60 -1.38 14.07
C MET A 182 7.73 -2.59 13.13
N VAL A 183 6.61 -3.26 12.89
CA VAL A 183 6.50 -4.43 12.01
C VAL A 183 5.13 -4.41 11.35
N ALA A 184 4.97 -5.09 10.22
CA ALA A 184 3.66 -5.29 9.62
C ALA A 184 2.83 -6.28 10.48
N ARG A 185 1.51 -6.03 10.62
CA ARG A 185 0.62 -6.92 11.40
C ARG A 185 0.62 -8.36 10.86
N GLY A 186 0.71 -8.52 9.54
CA GLY A 186 0.79 -9.83 8.89
C GLY A 186 2.02 -10.64 9.31
N GLU A 187 3.13 -9.99 9.62
CA GLU A 187 4.36 -10.66 10.07
C GLU A 187 4.20 -11.23 11.49
N ILE A 188 3.46 -10.54 12.36
CA ILE A 188 3.09 -11.03 13.70
C ILE A 188 2.20 -12.27 13.58
N GLU A 189 1.22 -12.22 12.67
CA GLU A 189 0.32 -13.36 12.41
C GLU A 189 1.06 -14.59 11.86
N LEU A 190 2.08 -14.38 11.01
CA LEU A 190 2.95 -15.47 10.54
C LEU A 190 3.72 -16.12 11.70
N HIS A 191 4.28 -15.32 12.62
CA HIS A 191 4.96 -15.82 13.81
C HIS A 191 4.00 -16.58 14.74
N ARG A 192 2.78 -16.06 14.94
CA ARG A 192 1.73 -16.75 15.72
C ARG A 192 1.39 -18.11 15.13
N ARG A 193 1.18 -18.20 13.81
CA ARG A 193 0.88 -19.47 13.12
C ARG A 193 2.04 -20.46 13.20
N ALA A 194 3.27 -19.96 13.18
CA ALA A 194 4.47 -20.77 13.31
C ALA A 194 4.80 -21.16 14.76
N GLY A 195 4.07 -20.65 15.76
CA GLY A 195 4.36 -20.86 17.18
C GLY A 195 5.72 -20.28 17.60
N LYS A 196 6.18 -19.20 16.95
CA LYS A 196 7.47 -18.56 17.20
C LYS A 196 7.29 -17.26 17.97
N ALA A 197 8.15 -17.05 18.98
CA ALA A 197 8.23 -15.77 19.67
C ALA A 197 8.72 -14.66 18.74
N VAL A 198 8.38 -13.42 19.09
CA VAL A 198 8.80 -12.20 18.39
C VAL A 198 9.66 -11.32 19.31
N PRO A 199 10.43 -10.36 18.78
CA PRO A 199 11.08 -9.33 19.59
C PRO A 199 10.08 -8.59 20.49
N ASP A 200 10.52 -8.22 21.69
CA ASP A 200 9.69 -7.57 22.73
C ASP A 200 9.36 -6.09 22.42
N ASP A 201 9.97 -5.53 21.38
CA ASP A 201 9.71 -4.17 20.88
C ASP A 201 8.61 -4.10 19.81
N TRP A 202 8.08 -5.24 19.34
CA TRP A 202 7.03 -5.28 18.32
C TRP A 202 5.67 -4.78 18.85
N GLY A 203 5.40 -4.95 20.14
CA GLY A 203 4.09 -4.65 20.69
C GLY A 203 3.98 -4.83 22.20
N VAL A 204 2.75 -4.71 22.68
CA VAL A 204 2.35 -4.88 24.07
C VAL A 204 1.11 -5.76 24.17
N ASP A 205 0.93 -6.42 25.30
CA ASP A 205 -0.29 -7.15 25.63
C ASP A 205 -1.47 -6.21 25.96
N ALA A 206 -2.62 -6.78 26.33
CA ALA A 206 -3.83 -6.03 26.68
C ALA A 206 -3.68 -5.15 27.93
N ASP A 207 -2.68 -5.40 28.79
CA ASP A 207 -2.36 -4.59 29.96
C ASP A 207 -1.28 -3.53 29.66
N GLY A 208 -0.82 -3.43 28.40
CA GLY A 208 0.20 -2.49 27.98
C GLY A 208 1.65 -2.90 28.29
N ARG A 209 1.89 -4.16 28.66
CA ARG A 209 3.25 -4.65 28.98
C ARG A 209 3.94 -5.18 27.71
N PRO A 210 5.24 -4.88 27.50
CA PRO A 210 6.02 -5.50 26.43
C PRO A 210 5.94 -7.02 26.49
N THR A 211 5.84 -7.68 25.35
CA THR A 211 5.72 -9.14 25.27
C THR A 211 6.35 -9.69 24.00
N THR A 212 6.84 -10.92 24.09
CA THR A 212 7.37 -11.69 22.94
C THR A 212 6.33 -12.66 22.38
N ASP A 213 5.13 -12.72 22.95
CA ASP A 213 4.04 -13.57 22.47
C ASP A 213 3.25 -12.84 21.36
N PRO A 214 3.30 -13.33 20.10
CA PRO A 214 2.57 -12.71 19.01
C PRO A 214 1.05 -12.73 19.21
N ALA A 215 0.47 -13.72 19.92
CA ALA A 215 -0.96 -13.75 20.20
C ALA A 215 -1.36 -12.61 21.15
N ALA A 216 -0.57 -12.40 22.21
CA ALA A 216 -0.77 -11.30 23.16
C ALA A 216 -0.70 -9.93 22.47
N ILE A 217 0.24 -9.73 21.54
CA ILE A 217 0.34 -8.48 20.75
C ILE A 217 -0.88 -8.27 19.85
N LEU A 218 -1.35 -9.33 19.19
CA LEU A 218 -2.50 -9.24 18.27
C LEU A 218 -3.81 -8.89 19.00
N SER A 219 -3.94 -9.27 20.28
CA SER A 219 -5.03 -8.88 21.17
C SER A 219 -4.79 -7.57 21.93
N GLY A 220 -3.54 -7.12 22.02
CA GLY A 220 -3.14 -5.86 22.63
C GLY A 220 -2.91 -4.79 21.56
N ALA A 221 -1.70 -4.22 21.52
CA ALA A 221 -1.34 -3.19 20.56
C ALA A 221 0.08 -3.36 20.01
N MET A 222 0.26 -3.01 18.74
CA MET A 222 1.56 -2.90 18.09
C MET A 222 2.26 -1.59 18.50
N ARG A 223 3.57 -1.53 18.35
CA ARG A 223 4.36 -0.30 18.54
C ARG A 223 4.74 0.37 17.23
N THR A 224 5.10 1.65 17.29
CA THR A 224 5.64 2.42 16.16
C THR A 224 7.15 2.22 16.02
N PHE A 225 7.67 2.32 14.80
CA PHE A 225 9.13 2.30 14.61
C PHE A 225 9.76 3.59 15.19
N GLY A 226 10.99 3.52 15.69
CA GLY A 226 11.69 4.71 16.15
C GLY A 226 11.01 5.47 17.31
N GLY A 227 10.13 4.79 18.07
CA GLY A 227 9.43 5.34 19.24
C GLY A 227 8.60 6.58 18.91
N HIS A 228 8.82 7.67 19.66
CA HIS A 228 8.04 8.91 19.50
C HIS A 228 8.10 9.52 18.08
N LYS A 229 9.14 9.24 17.30
CA LYS A 229 9.24 9.73 15.91
C LYS A 229 8.26 9.01 14.98
N GLY A 230 8.21 7.67 15.03
CA GLY A 230 7.21 6.92 14.26
C GLY A 230 5.80 7.21 14.76
N SER A 231 5.62 7.42 16.07
CA SER A 231 4.34 7.88 16.62
C SER A 231 3.88 9.22 16.05
N ALA A 232 4.79 10.18 15.85
CA ALA A 232 4.45 11.47 15.23
C ALA A 232 4.09 11.29 13.74
N LEU A 233 4.81 10.43 13.02
CA LEU A 233 4.50 10.11 11.62
C LEU A 233 3.16 9.38 11.48
N ALA A 234 2.85 8.43 12.37
CA ALA A 234 1.57 7.73 12.39
C ALA A 234 0.41 8.71 12.59
N ALA A 235 0.54 9.66 13.53
CA ALA A 235 -0.44 10.72 13.75
C ALA A 235 -0.56 11.67 12.54
N MET A 236 0.55 11.99 11.86
CA MET A 236 0.53 12.77 10.62
C MET A 236 -0.29 12.06 9.53
N VAL A 237 -0.11 10.75 9.35
CA VAL A 237 -0.88 9.96 8.37
C VAL A 237 -2.38 9.95 8.70
N GLU A 238 -2.75 9.76 9.97
CA GLU A 238 -4.16 9.86 10.41
C GLU A 238 -4.77 11.20 9.97
N LEU A 239 -4.07 12.30 10.24
CA LEU A 239 -4.57 13.64 9.96
C LEU A 239 -4.65 13.94 8.46
N LEU A 240 -3.64 13.53 7.68
CA LEU A 240 -3.54 13.81 6.25
C LEU A 240 -4.56 13.03 5.42
N ALA A 241 -4.74 11.75 5.73
CA ALA A 241 -5.55 10.84 4.91
C ALA A 241 -6.84 10.35 5.60
N GLY A 242 -7.12 10.85 6.79
CA GLY A 242 -8.45 10.83 7.41
C GLY A 242 -9.09 12.23 7.37
N PRO A 243 -9.09 13.01 8.48
CA PRO A 243 -9.87 14.25 8.58
C PRO A 243 -9.59 15.31 7.52
N LEU A 244 -8.34 15.50 7.06
CA LEU A 244 -8.02 16.53 6.07
C LEU A 244 -8.77 16.32 4.74
N ILE A 245 -8.89 15.06 4.30
CA ILE A 245 -9.59 14.73 3.05
C ILE A 245 -11.07 14.40 3.29
N GLY A 246 -11.55 14.55 4.52
CA GLY A 246 -12.94 14.26 4.90
C GLY A 246 -13.23 12.77 5.05
N ASP A 247 -12.25 11.98 5.49
CA ASP A 247 -12.40 10.53 5.73
C ASP A 247 -12.11 10.13 7.18
N MET A 248 -12.24 8.83 7.45
CA MET A 248 -12.11 8.21 8.76
C MET A 248 -10.65 8.14 9.23
N THR A 249 -10.48 8.33 10.53
CA THR A 249 -9.30 7.86 11.27
C THR A 249 -9.30 6.34 11.42
N SER A 250 -8.18 5.75 11.81
CA SER A 250 -8.08 4.31 12.00
C SER A 250 -9.01 3.75 13.08
N ARG A 251 -9.35 4.58 14.09
CA ARG A 251 -10.31 4.20 15.13
C ARG A 251 -11.72 4.13 14.59
N GLU A 252 -12.11 5.11 13.79
CA GLU A 252 -13.43 5.12 13.12
C GLU A 252 -13.54 3.99 12.09
N SER A 253 -12.45 3.65 11.40
CA SER A 253 -12.41 2.52 10.46
C SER A 253 -12.70 1.18 11.16
N ILE A 254 -12.08 0.92 12.32
CA ILE A 254 -12.31 -0.33 13.06
C ILE A 254 -13.71 -0.36 13.71
N ASP A 255 -14.21 0.77 14.19
CA ASP A 255 -15.57 0.88 14.72
C ASP A 255 -16.60 0.62 13.60
N ARG A 256 -16.35 1.13 12.38
CA ARG A 256 -17.19 0.91 11.20
C ARG A 256 -17.14 -0.52 10.69
N ASP A 257 -16.01 -1.21 10.83
CA ASP A 257 -15.87 -2.65 10.52
C ASP A 257 -16.82 -3.51 11.37
N ALA A 258 -17.15 -3.06 12.58
CA ALA A 258 -18.13 -3.70 13.46
C ALA A 258 -17.86 -5.20 13.70
N GLY A 259 -16.58 -5.58 13.75
CA GLY A 259 -16.14 -6.95 14.00
C GLY A 259 -16.26 -7.91 12.81
N ARG A 260 -16.53 -7.41 11.60
CA ARG A 260 -16.50 -8.24 10.38
C ARG A 260 -15.11 -8.82 10.12
N GLY A 261 -14.06 -8.08 10.50
CA GLY A 261 -12.66 -8.46 10.33
C GLY A 261 -12.23 -8.43 8.86
N GLY A 262 -12.72 -7.46 8.09
CA GLY A 262 -12.31 -7.21 6.71
C GLY A 262 -11.12 -6.25 6.61
N SER A 263 -10.75 -5.92 5.37
CA SER A 263 -9.74 -4.89 5.12
C SER A 263 -10.25 -3.50 5.52
N PRO A 264 -9.38 -2.56 5.94
CA PRO A 264 -9.78 -1.22 6.35
C PRO A 264 -10.56 -0.46 5.27
N LEU A 265 -11.67 0.16 5.68
CA LEU A 265 -12.41 1.16 4.91
C LEU A 265 -11.97 2.54 5.40
N GLY A 266 -11.61 3.44 4.49
CA GLY A 266 -11.15 4.78 4.85
C GLY A 266 -10.74 5.60 3.64
N GLY A 267 -9.74 6.45 3.84
CA GLY A 267 -9.22 7.34 2.82
C GLY A 267 -7.74 7.10 2.49
N GLU A 268 -7.33 7.71 1.40
CA GLU A 268 -5.94 7.78 0.97
C GLU A 268 -5.64 9.14 0.35
N LEU A 269 -4.49 9.71 0.69
CA LEU A 269 -4.00 10.94 0.09
C LEU A 269 -2.75 10.64 -0.73
N ILE A 270 -2.81 10.98 -2.02
CA ILE A 270 -1.67 10.94 -2.93
C ILE A 270 -1.31 12.37 -3.34
N ILE A 271 -0.04 12.73 -3.26
CA ILE A 271 0.49 14.03 -3.69
C ILE A 271 1.45 13.78 -4.85
N ALA A 272 1.26 14.50 -5.96
CA ALA A 272 2.16 14.48 -7.10
C ALA A 272 2.77 15.88 -7.30
N ILE A 273 4.07 15.94 -7.47
CA ILE A 273 4.86 17.16 -7.63
C ILE A 273 5.61 17.07 -8.95
N ASP A 274 5.50 18.08 -9.79
CA ASP A 274 6.26 18.17 -11.04
C ASP A 274 7.62 18.85 -10.81
N PRO A 275 8.75 18.11 -10.90
CA PRO A 275 10.08 18.71 -10.77
C PRO A 275 10.31 19.87 -11.73
N LYS A 276 9.76 19.80 -12.94
CA LYS A 276 9.90 20.86 -13.94
C LYS A 276 9.17 22.13 -13.51
N GLY A 277 8.02 22.01 -12.86
CA GLY A 277 7.28 23.14 -12.30
C GLY A 277 8.06 23.90 -11.22
N PHE A 278 8.87 23.21 -10.42
CA PHE A 278 9.72 23.82 -9.40
C PHE A 278 11.03 24.39 -9.95
N LEU A 279 11.68 23.65 -10.85
CA LEU A 279 13.07 23.89 -11.23
C LEU A 279 13.21 24.60 -12.57
N GLY A 280 12.21 24.54 -13.45
CA GLY A 280 12.31 25.04 -14.82
C GLY A 280 13.56 24.49 -15.53
N ASP A 281 14.38 25.40 -16.04
CA ASP A 281 15.62 25.05 -16.75
C ASP A 281 16.72 24.48 -15.84
N LEU A 282 16.59 24.60 -14.51
CA LEU A 282 17.54 24.03 -13.54
C LEU A 282 17.33 22.53 -13.31
N LEU A 283 16.28 21.93 -13.91
CA LEU A 283 15.93 20.53 -13.68
C LEU A 283 17.09 19.56 -13.95
N PRO A 284 17.83 19.62 -15.07
CA PRO A 284 18.92 18.67 -15.34
C PRO A 284 20.03 18.73 -14.29
N GLU A 285 20.38 19.94 -13.83
CA GLU A 285 21.41 20.14 -12.81
C GLU A 285 21.02 19.47 -11.49
N HIS A 286 19.78 19.68 -11.03
CA HIS A 286 19.32 19.12 -9.77
C HIS A 286 19.01 17.62 -9.84
N GLN A 287 18.61 17.10 -11.00
CA GLN A 287 18.55 15.66 -11.24
C GLN A 287 19.95 15.03 -11.13
N ALA A 288 20.98 15.63 -11.73
CA ALA A 288 22.35 15.15 -11.61
C ALA A 288 22.85 15.14 -10.14
N ARG A 289 22.43 16.12 -9.32
CA ARG A 289 22.74 16.13 -7.88
C ARG A 289 22.06 14.98 -7.13
N ALA A 290 20.81 14.65 -7.47
CA ALA A 290 20.12 13.49 -6.89
C ALA A 290 20.80 12.18 -7.30
N GLU A 291 21.16 12.03 -8.57
CA GLU A 291 21.90 10.85 -9.06
C GLU A 291 23.27 10.71 -8.38
N ALA A 292 24.02 11.81 -8.19
CA ALA A 292 25.28 11.77 -7.44
C ALA A 292 25.12 11.30 -5.99
N MET A 293 24.00 11.65 -5.33
CA MET A 293 23.67 11.12 -4.00
C MET A 293 23.38 9.62 -4.07
N PHE A 294 22.66 9.14 -5.09
CA PHE A 294 22.40 7.71 -5.28
C PHE A 294 23.68 6.93 -5.56
N ASP A 295 24.59 7.46 -6.37
CA ASP A 295 25.90 6.89 -6.64
C ASP A 295 26.77 6.83 -5.38
N ALA A 296 26.70 7.84 -4.52
CA ALA A 296 27.40 7.81 -3.24
C ALA A 296 26.86 6.70 -2.31
N ILE A 297 25.56 6.38 -2.38
CA ILE A 297 24.97 5.26 -1.63
C ILE A 297 25.43 3.92 -2.21
N THR A 298 25.32 3.74 -3.52
CA THR A 298 25.63 2.45 -4.16
C THR A 298 27.13 2.17 -4.26
N GLY A 299 27.95 3.21 -4.43
CA GLY A 299 29.41 3.11 -4.54
C GLY A 299 30.12 2.58 -3.30
N GLN A 300 29.45 2.63 -2.14
CA GLN A 300 29.91 2.02 -0.88
C GLN A 300 29.27 0.64 -0.60
N GLY A 301 28.56 0.05 -1.57
CA GLY A 301 27.91 -1.25 -1.43
C GLY A 301 26.57 -1.22 -0.66
N ALA A 302 26.09 -0.04 -0.27
CA ALA A 302 24.74 0.09 0.26
C ALA A 302 23.70 0.00 -0.87
N ARG A 303 22.45 -0.25 -0.51
CA ARG A 303 21.35 -0.42 -1.48
C ARG A 303 20.42 0.76 -1.44
N LEU A 304 19.96 1.19 -2.61
CA LEU A 304 18.81 2.08 -2.67
C LEU A 304 17.54 1.30 -2.26
N PRO A 305 16.57 1.98 -1.65
CA PRO A 305 15.21 1.48 -1.56
C PRO A 305 14.73 0.91 -2.90
N SER A 306 13.97 -0.18 -2.83
CA SER A 306 13.38 -0.88 -3.99
C SER A 306 14.35 -1.59 -4.95
N SER A 307 15.67 -1.51 -4.81
CA SER A 307 16.61 -2.29 -5.65
C SER A 307 16.32 -3.80 -5.63
N ARG A 308 15.86 -4.35 -4.50
CA ARG A 308 15.41 -5.76 -4.39
C ARG A 308 14.21 -6.04 -5.30
N ARG A 309 13.22 -5.14 -5.35
CA ARG A 309 12.01 -5.28 -6.16
C ARG A 309 12.35 -5.22 -7.64
N TYR A 310 13.21 -4.30 -8.06
CA TYR A 310 13.62 -4.21 -9.47
C TYR A 310 14.42 -5.42 -9.94
N ALA A 311 15.30 -5.97 -9.09
CA ALA A 311 15.98 -7.23 -9.40
C ALA A 311 15.00 -8.41 -9.53
N ALA A 312 14.02 -8.50 -8.62
CA ALA A 312 12.96 -9.51 -8.71
C ALA A 312 12.10 -9.33 -9.97
N ARG A 313 11.72 -8.08 -10.30
CA ARG A 313 10.97 -7.74 -11.51
C ARG A 313 11.67 -8.19 -12.78
N ALA A 314 12.95 -7.89 -12.93
CA ALA A 314 13.73 -8.29 -14.10
C ALA A 314 13.71 -9.81 -14.29
N LYS A 315 13.85 -10.57 -13.19
CA LYS A 315 13.74 -12.03 -13.20
C LYS A 315 12.33 -12.49 -13.58
N SER A 316 11.30 -11.95 -12.92
CA SER A 316 9.91 -12.36 -13.16
C SER A 316 9.42 -12.04 -14.57
N LEU A 317 9.93 -10.98 -15.20
CA LEU A 317 9.64 -10.65 -16.59
C LEU A 317 10.26 -11.66 -17.57
N ALA A 318 11.44 -12.20 -17.25
CA ALA A 318 12.12 -13.18 -18.09
C ALA A 318 11.59 -14.61 -17.89
N ASP A 319 11.36 -15.00 -16.63
CA ASP A 319 11.14 -16.39 -16.25
C ASP A 319 9.67 -16.68 -15.87
N GLY A 320 8.83 -15.66 -15.75
CA GLY A 320 7.55 -15.76 -15.06
C GLY A 320 7.73 -15.86 -13.54
N VAL A 321 6.69 -16.32 -12.85
CA VAL A 321 6.66 -16.47 -11.39
C VAL A 321 6.38 -17.92 -10.99
N VAL A 322 6.73 -18.28 -9.76
CA VAL A 322 6.44 -19.59 -9.18
C VAL A 322 5.58 -19.41 -7.95
N ILE A 323 4.31 -19.80 -8.04
CA ILE A 323 3.37 -19.72 -6.92
C ILE A 323 3.55 -20.96 -6.03
N PRO A 324 3.75 -20.82 -4.71
CA PRO A 324 3.82 -21.96 -3.81
C PRO A 324 2.59 -22.88 -3.94
N ALA A 325 2.79 -24.20 -3.96
CA ALA A 325 1.70 -25.14 -4.25
C ALA A 325 0.50 -25.02 -3.29
N ASP A 326 0.76 -24.75 -2.01
CA ASP A 326 -0.29 -24.53 -1.00
C ASP A 326 -1.12 -23.28 -1.33
N LEU A 327 -0.45 -22.15 -1.60
CA LEU A 327 -1.12 -20.92 -1.97
C LEU A 327 -1.90 -21.07 -3.29
N HIS A 328 -1.32 -21.74 -4.28
CA HIS A 328 -2.01 -22.00 -5.54
C HIS A 328 -3.29 -22.82 -5.30
N ARG A 329 -3.23 -23.87 -4.47
CA ARG A 329 -4.40 -24.67 -4.11
C ARG A 329 -5.46 -23.83 -3.40
N ASP A 330 -5.07 -22.98 -2.45
CA ASP A 330 -6.00 -22.09 -1.73
C ASP A 330 -6.68 -21.11 -2.70
N VAL A 331 -5.92 -20.51 -3.62
CA VAL A 331 -6.46 -19.63 -4.66
C VAL A 331 -7.43 -20.38 -5.57
N MET A 332 -7.09 -21.60 -5.99
CA MET A 332 -7.98 -22.40 -6.83
C MET A 332 -9.26 -22.80 -6.11
N ALA A 333 -9.21 -23.00 -4.79
CA ALA A 333 -10.36 -23.32 -3.95
C ALA A 333 -11.29 -22.11 -3.67
N LEU A 334 -10.86 -20.87 -3.95
CA LEU A 334 -11.74 -19.71 -3.86
C LEU A 334 -12.96 -19.92 -4.77
N GLN A 335 -14.13 -19.95 -4.15
CA GLN A 335 -15.43 -19.93 -4.80
C GLN A 335 -15.89 -18.48 -4.91
N GLY A 336 -16.56 -18.18 -6.02
CA GLY A 336 -17.28 -16.94 -6.23
C GLY A 336 -18.55 -16.87 -5.40
#